data_AF-A0A1Q7TGU4-F1
#
_entry.id   AF-A0A1Q7TGU4-F1
#
_cell.length_a   1.000
_cell.length_b   1.000
_cell.length_c   1.000
_cell.angle_alpha   90.00
_cell.angle_beta   90.00
_cell.angle_gamma   90.00
#
_symmetry.space_group_name_H-M   'P 1'
#
loop_
_entity.id
_entity.type
_entity.pdbx_description
1 polymer ?
#
loop_
_entity_poly.entity_id
_entity_poly.type
_entity_poly.pdbx_seq_one_letter_code
_entity_poly.pdbx_strand_id
1 'polypeptide(L)'
;MIHQTAVIGSGAKIGANVEIGPHSVIGGAVTIGDDCVIGANVVIEGEVSIGRSNRIGHGAIIGGEPQDVSFSPTTRSRVEIGERNIIREQSTIHRGTTADSATKIGDENFLMVNAHVGHNCVIGNKVIIANNVLLGGYVMVDDHAFLGGGSVFHQNMRVGRLVIAQGGSAFGKDIPPFVIAAERNYVFGLNTIGLRR
;
A
#
# COMPACT_ATOMS: atom_id res chain seq x y z
N MET A 1 4.80 -22.18 -6.73
CA MET A 1 4.85 -23.26 -5.70
C MET A 1 4.11 -22.78 -4.47
N ILE A 2 3.11 -23.52 -4.00
CA ILE A 2 2.37 -23.18 -2.77
C ILE A 2 2.89 -24.08 -1.65
N HIS A 3 3.41 -23.49 -0.58
CA HIS A 3 3.92 -24.26 0.55
C HIS A 3 2.78 -25.01 1.27
N GLN A 4 3.03 -26.25 1.71
CA GLN A 4 2.01 -27.12 2.31
C GLN A 4 1.39 -26.56 3.60
N THR A 5 2.08 -25.66 4.28
CA THR A 5 1.61 -25.00 5.51
C THR A 5 0.85 -23.69 5.26
N ALA A 6 0.71 -23.26 4.01
CA ALA A 6 -0.12 -22.11 3.67
C ALA A 6 -1.60 -22.48 3.82
N VAL A 7 -2.40 -21.58 4.41
CA VAL A 7 -3.84 -21.74 4.56
C VAL A 7 -4.54 -20.88 3.52
N ILE A 8 -5.26 -21.51 2.60
CA ILE A 8 -5.94 -20.82 1.51
C ILE A 8 -7.44 -21.10 1.60
N GLY A 9 -8.24 -20.04 1.69
CA GLY A 9 -9.70 -20.12 1.72
C GLY A 9 -10.26 -20.68 0.42
N SER A 10 -11.32 -21.47 0.50
CA SER A 10 -11.90 -22.21 -0.64
C SER A 10 -12.39 -21.33 -1.80
N GLY A 11 -12.74 -20.08 -1.55
CA GLY A 11 -13.15 -19.11 -2.58
C GLY A 11 -12.02 -18.33 -3.22
N ALA A 12 -10.78 -18.46 -2.71
CA ALA A 12 -9.65 -17.69 -3.20
C ALA A 12 -9.34 -18.03 -4.66
N LYS A 13 -9.05 -17.00 -5.46
CA LYS A 13 -8.69 -17.14 -6.88
C LYS A 13 -7.20 -16.87 -7.03
N ILE A 14 -6.44 -17.90 -7.39
CA ILE A 14 -4.98 -17.84 -7.51
C ILE A 14 -4.60 -18.02 -8.98
N GLY A 15 -3.84 -17.06 -9.52
CA GLY A 15 -3.35 -17.07 -10.89
C GLY A 15 -2.27 -18.13 -11.16
N ALA A 16 -1.80 -18.15 -12.41
CA ALA A 16 -0.72 -19.02 -12.86
C ALA A 16 0.62 -18.62 -12.22
N ASN A 17 1.48 -19.61 -11.99
CA ASN A 17 2.85 -19.43 -11.47
C ASN A 17 2.96 -18.67 -10.14
N VAL A 18 1.90 -18.60 -9.35
CA VAL A 18 1.95 -17.96 -8.03
C VAL A 18 2.78 -18.80 -7.05
N GLU A 19 3.61 -18.11 -6.27
CA GLU A 19 4.35 -18.67 -5.15
C GLU A 19 3.76 -18.17 -3.83
N ILE A 20 3.52 -19.08 -2.89
CA ILE A 20 3.00 -18.75 -1.55
C ILE A 20 3.86 -19.44 -0.51
N GLY A 21 4.51 -18.63 0.32
CA GLY A 21 5.41 -19.07 1.37
C GLY A 21 4.73 -19.76 2.55
N PRO A 22 5.53 -20.37 3.44
CA PRO A 22 5.03 -21.10 4.60
C PRO A 22 4.20 -20.22 5.53
N HIS A 23 3.14 -20.80 6.11
CA HIS A 23 2.28 -20.19 7.14
C HIS A 23 1.55 -18.91 6.73
N SER A 24 1.52 -18.60 5.43
CA SER A 24 0.70 -17.50 4.93
C SER A 24 -0.77 -17.88 4.90
N VAL A 25 -1.63 -16.91 5.17
CA VAL A 25 -3.09 -17.06 5.23
C VAL A 25 -3.72 -16.21 4.15
N ILE A 26 -4.45 -16.83 3.23
CA ILE A 26 -5.14 -16.18 2.12
C ILE A 26 -6.65 -16.41 2.28
N GLY A 27 -7.41 -15.33 2.47
CA GLY A 27 -8.86 -15.35 2.66
C GLY A 27 -9.63 -15.81 1.41
N GLY A 28 -10.84 -16.31 1.61
CA GLY A 28 -11.67 -16.86 0.53
C GLY A 28 -12.24 -15.81 -0.45
N ALA A 29 -12.14 -14.51 -0.17
CA ALA A 29 -12.55 -13.43 -1.07
C ALA A 29 -11.35 -12.74 -1.74
N VAL A 30 -10.17 -13.37 -1.70
CA VAL A 30 -8.94 -12.82 -2.28
C VAL A 30 -8.78 -13.32 -3.72
N THR A 31 -8.37 -12.40 -4.60
CA THR A 31 -7.92 -12.70 -5.97
C THR A 31 -6.47 -12.25 -6.14
N ILE A 32 -5.60 -13.16 -6.57
CA ILE A 32 -4.18 -12.92 -6.84
C ILE A 32 -3.89 -13.24 -8.32
N GLY A 33 -3.37 -12.27 -9.05
CA GLY A 33 -2.98 -12.42 -10.45
C GLY A 33 -1.71 -13.26 -10.64
N ASP A 34 -1.40 -13.51 -11.91
CA ASP A 34 -0.30 -14.40 -12.30
C ASP A 34 1.08 -13.91 -11.83
N ASP A 35 2.03 -14.84 -11.72
CA ASP A 35 3.45 -14.59 -11.46
C ASP A 35 3.73 -13.80 -10.16
N CYS A 36 2.78 -13.80 -9.22
CA CYS A 36 2.98 -13.17 -7.91
C CYS A 36 3.80 -14.06 -6.97
N VAL A 37 4.58 -13.42 -6.10
CA VAL A 37 5.33 -14.09 -5.04
C VAL A 37 4.87 -13.55 -3.70
N ILE A 38 4.30 -14.43 -2.88
CA ILE A 38 3.84 -14.13 -1.53
C ILE A 38 4.81 -14.78 -0.54
N GLY A 39 5.45 -13.98 0.31
CA GLY A 39 6.38 -14.45 1.33
C GLY A 39 5.72 -15.31 2.41
N ALA A 40 6.53 -15.76 3.35
CA ALA A 40 6.09 -16.45 4.57
C ALA A 40 5.32 -15.53 5.53
N ASN A 41 4.41 -16.12 6.32
CA ASN A 41 3.63 -15.45 7.36
C ASN A 41 2.83 -14.22 6.86
N VAL A 42 2.50 -14.15 5.57
CA VAL A 42 1.67 -13.07 5.01
C VAL A 42 0.21 -13.35 5.32
N VAL A 43 -0.54 -12.33 5.68
CA VAL A 43 -2.00 -12.42 5.85
C VAL A 43 -2.67 -11.53 4.81
N ILE A 44 -3.53 -12.13 3.98
CA ILE A 44 -4.37 -11.40 3.03
C ILE A 44 -5.82 -11.79 3.34
N GLU A 45 -6.61 -10.84 3.82
CA GLU A 45 -7.96 -11.08 4.34
C GLU A 45 -8.97 -10.05 3.81
N GLY A 46 -10.27 -10.35 3.94
CA GLY A 46 -11.32 -9.54 3.35
C GLY A 46 -11.38 -9.62 1.82
N GLU A 47 -12.05 -8.64 1.21
CA GLU A 47 -12.15 -8.52 -0.25
C GLU A 47 -10.90 -7.81 -0.78
N VAL A 48 -10.00 -8.57 -1.42
CA VAL A 48 -8.72 -8.06 -1.92
C VAL A 48 -8.50 -8.54 -3.34
N SER A 49 -8.13 -7.61 -4.22
CA SER A 49 -7.67 -7.92 -5.58
C SER A 49 -6.23 -7.45 -5.74
N ILE A 50 -5.35 -8.37 -6.18
CA ILE A 50 -3.94 -8.12 -6.47
C ILE A 50 -3.71 -8.49 -7.93
N GLY A 51 -3.17 -7.56 -8.72
CA GLY A 51 -2.78 -7.78 -10.11
C GLY A 51 -1.60 -8.75 -10.25
N ARG A 52 -0.99 -8.81 -11.44
CA ARG A 52 0.10 -9.74 -11.74
C ARG A 52 1.47 -9.24 -11.26
N SER A 53 2.39 -10.19 -11.11
CA SER A 53 3.83 -9.97 -10.89
C SER A 53 4.16 -9.13 -9.65
N ASN A 54 3.28 -9.14 -8.65
CA ASN A 54 3.54 -8.48 -7.37
C ASN A 54 4.45 -9.35 -6.49
N ARG A 55 5.28 -8.70 -5.67
CA ARG A 55 6.12 -9.36 -4.66
C ARG A 55 5.71 -8.84 -3.29
N ILE A 56 5.13 -9.71 -2.47
CA ILE A 56 4.67 -9.40 -1.12
C ILE A 56 5.62 -10.03 -0.11
N GLY A 57 6.27 -9.18 0.70
CA GLY A 57 7.29 -9.53 1.66
C GLY A 57 6.72 -10.19 2.91
N HIS A 58 7.61 -10.84 3.66
CA HIS A 58 7.26 -11.63 4.84
C HIS A 58 6.49 -10.82 5.89
N GLY A 59 5.44 -11.42 6.46
CA GLY A 59 4.69 -10.80 7.56
C GLY A 59 3.80 -9.62 7.13
N ALA A 60 3.69 -9.29 5.85
CA ALA A 60 2.78 -8.24 5.38
C ALA A 60 1.32 -8.61 5.68
N ILE A 61 0.50 -7.61 5.99
CA ILE A 61 -0.93 -7.75 6.29
C ILE A 61 -1.73 -6.86 5.33
N ILE A 62 -2.60 -7.47 4.52
CA ILE A 62 -3.35 -6.79 3.47
C ILE A 62 -4.84 -7.08 3.62
N GLY A 63 -5.65 -6.02 3.58
CA GLY A 63 -7.11 -6.10 3.65
C GLY A 63 -7.68 -6.09 5.06
N GLY A 64 -6.83 -5.93 6.08
CA GLY A 64 -7.25 -5.78 7.47
C GLY A 64 -8.22 -4.62 7.68
N GLU A 65 -9.01 -4.71 8.76
CA GLU A 65 -10.04 -3.73 9.08
C GLU A 65 -9.47 -2.32 9.24
N PRO A 66 -10.20 -1.26 8.81
CA PRO A 66 -9.80 0.11 9.08
C PRO A 66 -9.54 0.35 10.57
N GLN A 67 -8.49 1.10 10.89
CA GLN A 67 -8.25 1.61 12.24
C GLN A 67 -9.14 2.83 12.54
N ASP A 68 -10.45 2.64 12.40
CA ASP A 68 -11.49 3.65 12.58
C ASP A 68 -12.51 3.12 13.59
N VAL A 69 -12.65 3.82 14.72
CA VAL A 69 -13.54 3.41 15.82
C VAL A 69 -15.02 3.44 15.44
N SER A 70 -15.37 4.09 14.33
CA SER A 70 -16.73 4.13 13.79
C SER A 70 -17.02 3.04 12.75
N PHE A 71 -16.01 2.23 12.41
CA PHE A 71 -16.14 1.20 11.39
C PHE A 71 -17.03 0.04 11.86
N SER A 72 -17.95 -0.39 10.97
CA SER A 72 -18.72 -1.61 11.16
C SER A 72 -18.05 -2.77 10.41
N PRO A 73 -17.69 -3.88 11.08
CA PRO A 73 -17.12 -5.07 10.43
C PRO A 73 -17.96 -5.63 9.27
N THR A 74 -19.29 -5.42 9.33
CA THR A 74 -20.22 -5.86 8.28
C THR A 74 -20.19 -5.00 7.01
N THR A 75 -19.54 -3.83 7.05
CA THR A 75 -19.42 -2.96 5.88
C THR A 75 -18.58 -3.67 4.82
N ARG A 76 -19.14 -3.79 3.62
CA ARG A 76 -18.40 -4.30 2.47
C ARG A 76 -17.51 -3.20 1.90
N SER A 77 -16.22 -3.47 1.87
CA SER A 77 -15.17 -2.60 1.34
C SER A 77 -13.96 -3.46 0.99
N ARG A 78 -13.03 -2.93 0.19
CA ARG A 78 -11.97 -3.75 -0.42
C ARG A 78 -10.60 -3.08 -0.47
N VAL A 79 -9.61 -3.84 -0.89
CA VAL A 79 -8.30 -3.36 -1.34
C VAL A 79 -8.11 -3.75 -2.80
N GLU A 80 -7.68 -2.79 -3.63
CA GLU A 80 -7.33 -2.98 -5.04
C GLU A 80 -5.83 -2.66 -5.21
N ILE A 81 -5.02 -3.64 -5.60
CA ILE A 81 -3.59 -3.48 -5.88
C ILE A 81 -3.34 -3.84 -7.35
N GLY A 82 -2.66 -2.94 -8.07
CA GLY A 82 -2.27 -3.12 -9.46
C GLY A 82 -1.16 -4.17 -9.65
N GLU A 83 -0.28 -3.92 -10.61
CA GLU A 83 0.72 -4.87 -11.09
C GLU A 83 2.15 -4.46 -10.71
N ARG A 84 3.05 -5.44 -10.63
CA ARG A 84 4.51 -5.22 -10.48
C ARG A 84 4.90 -4.40 -9.25
N ASN A 85 4.08 -4.38 -8.21
CA ASN A 85 4.44 -3.74 -6.94
C ASN A 85 5.39 -4.63 -6.14
N ILE A 86 6.28 -4.01 -5.39
CA ILE A 86 7.08 -4.66 -4.36
C ILE A 86 6.62 -4.10 -3.02
N ILE A 87 5.97 -4.93 -2.23
CA ILE A 87 5.50 -4.59 -0.88
C ILE A 87 6.37 -5.37 0.09
N ARG A 88 7.15 -4.69 0.90
CA ARG A 88 8.19 -5.30 1.74
C ARG A 88 7.61 -5.82 3.05
N GLU A 89 8.51 -6.32 3.88
CA GLU A 89 8.20 -7.05 5.09
C GLU A 89 7.35 -6.20 6.03
N GLN A 90 6.34 -6.83 6.64
CA GLN A 90 5.50 -6.24 7.69
C GLN A 90 4.75 -4.96 7.29
N SER A 91 4.67 -4.63 5.99
CA SER A 91 3.79 -3.56 5.52
C SER A 91 2.32 -3.88 5.81
N THR A 92 1.54 -2.85 6.10
CA THR A 92 0.10 -2.98 6.41
C THR A 92 -0.73 -2.15 5.43
N ILE A 93 -1.78 -2.74 4.87
CA ILE A 93 -2.69 -2.09 3.93
C ILE A 93 -4.12 -2.38 4.35
N HIS A 94 -4.85 -1.35 4.76
CA HIS A 94 -6.20 -1.50 5.30
C HIS A 94 -7.26 -1.26 4.22
N ARG A 95 -8.39 -1.97 4.29
CA ARG A 95 -9.53 -1.78 3.37
C ARG A 95 -10.24 -0.43 3.61
N GLY A 96 -11.18 -0.06 2.74
CA GLY A 96 -11.96 1.19 2.91
C GLY A 96 -12.97 1.15 4.07
N THR A 97 -13.51 2.30 4.47
CA THR A 97 -14.47 2.41 5.58
C THR A 97 -15.95 2.45 5.19
N THR A 98 -16.28 2.82 3.96
CA THR A 98 -17.68 2.95 3.49
C THR A 98 -18.05 1.87 2.49
N ALA A 99 -19.36 1.66 2.29
CA ALA A 99 -19.89 0.65 1.38
C ALA A 99 -19.28 0.79 -0.02
N ASP A 100 -18.74 -0.31 -0.53
CA ASP A 100 -18.10 -0.44 -1.83
C ASP A 100 -16.91 0.51 -2.07
N SER A 101 -16.39 1.12 -1.00
CA SER A 101 -15.16 1.90 -1.06
C SER A 101 -13.93 0.99 -1.04
N ALA A 102 -12.81 1.52 -1.54
CA ALA A 102 -11.57 0.78 -1.66
C ALA A 102 -10.38 1.65 -1.25
N THR A 103 -9.38 0.98 -0.67
CA THR A 103 -7.98 1.46 -0.71
C THR A 103 -7.38 0.98 -2.03
N LYS A 104 -6.72 1.87 -2.76
CA LYS A 104 -6.22 1.60 -4.11
C LYS A 104 -4.73 1.87 -4.21
N ILE A 105 -4.01 0.94 -4.82
CA ILE A 105 -2.59 1.06 -5.14
C ILE A 105 -2.41 0.73 -6.62
N GLY A 106 -1.80 1.63 -7.38
CA GLY A 106 -1.51 1.42 -8.79
C GLY A 106 -0.38 0.44 -9.05
N ASP A 107 0.43 0.73 -10.07
CA ASP A 107 1.45 -0.16 -10.60
C ASP A 107 2.87 0.27 -10.24
N GLU A 108 3.79 -0.70 -10.20
CA GLU A 108 5.23 -0.49 -10.08
C GLU A 108 5.65 0.32 -8.84
N ASN A 109 4.87 0.26 -7.77
CA ASN A 109 5.20 0.92 -6.52
C ASN A 109 6.18 0.10 -5.69
N PHE A 110 6.97 0.78 -4.87
CA PHE A 110 7.88 0.15 -3.93
C PHE A 110 7.57 0.61 -2.50
N LEU A 111 6.88 -0.24 -1.75
CA LEU A 111 6.57 -0.04 -0.34
C LEU A 111 7.62 -0.78 0.48
N MET A 112 8.43 -0.04 1.24
CA MET A 112 9.49 -0.61 2.07
C MET A 112 8.95 -1.09 3.43
N VAL A 113 9.85 -1.66 4.23
CA VAL A 113 9.52 -2.36 5.49
C VAL A 113 8.65 -1.48 6.39
N ASN A 114 7.60 -2.07 6.96
CA ASN A 114 6.67 -1.41 7.89
C ASN A 114 5.96 -0.16 7.33
N ALA A 115 5.93 0.04 6.00
CA ALA A 115 5.04 1.05 5.44
C ALA A 115 3.58 0.75 5.80
N HIS A 116 2.83 1.78 6.20
CA HIS A 116 1.42 1.70 6.54
C HIS A 116 0.58 2.52 5.57
N VAL A 117 -0.42 1.86 4.97
CA VAL A 117 -1.42 2.47 4.11
C VAL A 117 -2.78 2.39 4.80
N GLY A 118 -3.25 3.54 5.29
CA GLY A 118 -4.55 3.68 5.93
C GLY A 118 -5.72 3.43 4.98
N HIS A 119 -6.91 3.30 5.55
CA HIS A 119 -8.15 3.07 4.81
C HIS A 119 -8.43 4.17 3.78
N ASN A 120 -9.00 3.79 2.63
CA ASN A 120 -9.38 4.71 1.55
C ASN A 120 -8.23 5.52 0.92
N CYS A 121 -6.97 5.15 1.16
CA CYS A 121 -5.87 5.76 0.44
C CYS A 121 -5.95 5.44 -1.06
N VAL A 122 -5.41 6.34 -1.88
CA VAL A 122 -5.24 6.15 -3.32
C VAL A 122 -3.79 6.46 -3.67
N ILE A 123 -3.02 5.42 -4.00
CA ILE A 123 -1.62 5.53 -4.41
C ILE A 123 -1.57 5.29 -5.92
N GLY A 124 -0.93 6.20 -6.64
CA GLY A 124 -0.70 6.11 -8.08
C GLY A 124 0.35 5.05 -8.44
N ASN A 125 1.20 5.39 -9.40
CA ASN A 125 2.16 4.48 -10.00
C ASN A 125 3.60 4.94 -9.73
N LYS A 126 4.53 3.98 -9.66
CA LYS A 126 5.96 4.25 -9.49
C LYS A 126 6.29 5.10 -8.26
N VAL A 127 5.44 5.01 -7.23
CA VAL A 127 5.63 5.67 -5.93
C VAL A 127 6.60 4.84 -5.11
N ILE A 128 7.52 5.52 -4.43
CA ILE A 128 8.41 4.90 -3.44
C ILE A 128 7.97 5.35 -2.06
N ILE A 129 7.60 4.41 -1.21
CA ILE A 129 7.21 4.61 0.18
C ILE A 129 8.27 3.95 1.04
N ALA A 130 9.15 4.76 1.64
CA ALA A 130 10.29 4.25 2.39
C ALA A 130 9.89 3.67 3.76
N ASN A 131 10.87 3.10 4.48
CA ASN A 131 10.62 2.36 5.70
C ASN A 131 9.81 3.16 6.73
N ASN A 132 8.84 2.52 7.37
CA ASN A 132 8.04 3.10 8.46
C ASN A 132 7.30 4.40 8.07
N VAL A 133 7.00 4.63 6.78
CA VAL A 133 6.11 5.73 6.39
C VAL A 133 4.69 5.39 6.80
N LEU A 134 3.97 6.37 7.37
CA LEU A 134 2.59 6.22 7.82
C LEU A 134 1.66 7.13 7.04
N LEU A 135 0.76 6.54 6.25
CA LEU A 135 -0.33 7.26 5.59
C LEU A 135 -1.61 7.11 6.42
N GLY A 136 -2.17 8.22 6.88
CA GLY A 136 -3.50 8.25 7.49
C GLY A 136 -4.60 7.86 6.51
N GLY A 137 -5.85 7.80 6.97
CA GLY A 137 -6.98 7.51 6.08
C GLY A 137 -7.13 8.54 4.95
N TYR A 138 -7.62 8.12 3.79
CA TYR A 138 -7.95 9.03 2.68
C TYR A 138 -6.77 9.83 2.11
N VAL A 139 -5.52 9.42 2.34
CA VAL A 139 -4.36 10.07 1.68
C VAL A 139 -4.30 9.68 0.21
N MET A 140 -4.12 10.67 -0.64
CA MET A 140 -3.86 10.49 -2.08
C MET A 140 -2.39 10.76 -2.39
N VAL A 141 -1.73 9.85 -3.08
CA VAL A 141 -0.32 9.98 -3.50
C VAL A 141 -0.24 9.79 -5.01
N ASP A 142 0.13 10.86 -5.72
CA ASP A 142 0.26 10.84 -7.17
C ASP A 142 1.54 10.14 -7.64
N ASP A 143 1.58 9.85 -8.94
CA ASP A 143 2.66 9.11 -9.58
C ASP A 143 4.07 9.64 -9.26
N HIS A 144 5.04 8.74 -9.21
CA HIS A 144 6.45 9.04 -9.04
C HIS A 144 6.84 9.82 -7.76
N ALA A 145 5.94 9.95 -6.78
CA ALA A 145 6.29 10.54 -5.51
C ALA A 145 7.27 9.65 -4.72
N PHE A 146 8.15 10.27 -3.95
CA PHE A 146 9.04 9.62 -3.00
C PHE A 146 8.71 10.10 -1.59
N LEU A 147 8.31 9.16 -0.72
CA LEU A 147 8.02 9.41 0.68
C LEU A 147 9.15 8.85 1.53
N GLY A 148 9.96 9.74 2.11
CA GLY A 148 11.15 9.38 2.87
C GLY A 148 10.84 8.68 4.19
N GLY A 149 11.78 7.86 4.66
CA GLY A 149 11.53 6.93 5.78
C GLY A 149 11.09 7.62 7.06
N GLY A 150 10.14 7.02 7.78
CA GLY A 150 9.59 7.54 9.03
C GLY A 150 8.79 8.84 8.88
N SER A 151 8.47 9.27 7.65
CA SER A 151 7.57 10.40 7.45
C SER A 151 6.11 10.02 7.68
N VAL A 152 5.32 10.98 8.13
CA VAL A 152 3.90 10.77 8.48
C VAL A 152 3.01 11.75 7.74
N PHE A 153 1.87 11.26 7.26
CA PHE A 153 0.93 12.00 6.40
C PHE A 153 -0.46 11.93 7.02
N HIS A 154 -0.94 13.07 7.52
CA HIS A 154 -2.27 13.18 8.11
C HIS A 154 -3.38 12.84 7.11
N GLN A 155 -4.53 12.39 7.62
CA GLN A 155 -5.67 12.01 6.79
C GLN A 155 -6.18 13.11 5.85
N ASN A 156 -6.79 12.70 4.73
CA ASN A 156 -7.40 13.55 3.68
C ASN A 156 -6.46 14.46 2.88
N MET A 157 -5.15 14.29 2.98
CA MET A 157 -4.22 15.10 2.19
C MET A 157 -3.93 14.53 0.80
N ARG A 158 -3.35 15.37 -0.05
CA ARG A 158 -2.83 15.01 -1.38
C ARG A 158 -1.32 15.25 -1.43
N VAL A 159 -0.58 14.26 -1.92
CA VAL A 159 0.85 14.35 -2.22
C VAL A 159 1.01 14.35 -3.73
N GLY A 160 1.42 15.49 -4.28
CA GLY A 160 1.48 15.69 -5.73
C GLY A 160 2.56 14.87 -6.44
N ARG A 161 2.39 14.75 -7.76
CA ARG A 161 3.30 14.01 -8.64
C ARG A 161 4.75 14.46 -8.46
N LEU A 162 5.69 13.51 -8.46
CA LEU A 162 7.14 13.76 -8.35
C LEU A 162 7.56 14.55 -7.10
N VAL A 163 6.76 14.57 -6.05
CA VAL A 163 7.18 15.11 -4.75
C VAL A 163 8.34 14.29 -4.17
N ILE A 164 9.28 14.95 -3.51
CA ILE A 164 10.17 14.32 -2.53
C ILE A 164 9.76 14.81 -1.14
N ALA A 165 9.18 13.94 -0.33
CA ALA A 165 8.99 14.20 1.09
C ALA A 165 10.21 13.66 1.86
N GLN A 166 10.92 14.52 2.58
CA GLN A 166 12.10 14.13 3.35
C GLN A 166 11.73 13.18 4.49
N GLY A 167 12.60 12.22 4.80
CA GLY A 167 12.41 11.31 5.92
C GLY A 167 12.29 12.04 7.27
N GLY A 168 11.55 11.44 8.21
CA GLY A 168 11.27 12.02 9.53
C GLY A 168 10.38 13.26 9.54
N SER A 169 9.80 13.63 8.39
CA SER A 169 8.91 14.79 8.27
C SER A 169 7.46 14.45 8.65
N ALA A 170 6.68 15.47 9.00
CA ALA A 170 5.27 15.33 9.36
C ALA A 170 4.39 16.31 8.58
N PHE A 171 3.49 15.79 7.76
CA PHE A 171 2.62 16.60 6.93
C PHE A 171 1.18 16.53 7.44
N GLY A 172 0.48 17.66 7.34
CA GLY A 172 -0.93 17.84 7.63
C GLY A 172 -1.65 18.73 6.60
N LYS A 173 -0.98 19.05 5.50
CA LYS A 173 -1.49 19.85 4.38
C LYS A 173 -1.04 19.19 3.07
N ASP A 174 -1.77 19.47 2.01
CA ASP A 174 -1.41 19.01 0.67
C ASP A 174 0.01 19.47 0.30
N ILE A 175 0.75 18.57 -0.36
CA ILE A 175 2.07 18.84 -0.91
C ILE A 175 1.93 19.06 -2.41
N PRO A 176 2.21 20.27 -2.93
CA PRO A 176 2.13 20.55 -4.36
C PRO A 176 3.05 19.63 -5.18
N PRO A 177 2.73 19.35 -6.45
CA PRO A 177 3.58 18.50 -7.29
C PRO A 177 4.95 19.13 -7.55
N PHE A 178 5.92 18.28 -7.85
CA PHE A 178 7.30 18.64 -8.26
C PHE A 178 8.14 19.34 -7.20
N VAL A 179 7.73 19.33 -5.93
CA VAL A 179 8.47 20.00 -4.85
C VAL A 179 9.24 19.04 -3.97
N ILE A 180 10.23 19.58 -3.28
CA ILE A 180 10.85 18.95 -2.11
C ILE A 180 10.15 19.51 -0.88
N ALA A 181 9.56 18.63 -0.07
CA ALA A 181 8.87 18.97 1.16
C ALA A 181 9.57 18.32 2.35
N ALA A 182 9.65 19.04 3.47
CA ALA A 182 10.39 18.61 4.65
C ALA A 182 9.80 19.16 5.94
N GLU A 183 10.34 18.68 7.06
CA GLU A 183 9.99 19.10 8.41
C GLU A 183 8.47 19.01 8.66
N ARG A 184 7.85 20.09 9.11
CA ARG A 184 6.40 20.16 9.34
C ARG A 184 5.76 21.11 8.33
N ASN A 185 5.18 20.55 7.26
CA ASN A 185 4.45 21.31 6.22
C ASN A 185 5.28 22.37 5.47
N TYR A 186 6.60 22.19 5.35
CA TYR A 186 7.43 23.10 4.57
C TYR A 186 7.71 22.58 3.17
N VAL A 187 7.73 23.51 2.21
CA VAL A 187 8.21 23.30 0.84
C VAL A 187 9.54 24.03 0.69
N PHE A 188 10.61 23.30 0.41
CA PHE A 188 11.97 23.82 0.33
C PHE A 188 12.39 24.21 -1.09
N GLY A 189 11.59 23.85 -2.10
CA GLY A 189 11.83 24.22 -3.48
C GLY A 189 11.42 23.13 -4.44
N LEU A 190 11.91 23.20 -5.68
CA LEU A 190 11.59 22.24 -6.72
C LEU A 190 12.44 20.97 -6.60
N ASN A 191 11.83 19.82 -6.88
CA ASN A 191 12.51 18.56 -7.15
C ASN A 191 13.19 18.61 -8.53
N THR A 192 14.25 19.39 -8.64
CA THR A 192 14.99 19.59 -9.88
C THR A 192 15.65 18.30 -10.40
N ILE A 193 15.97 17.35 -9.50
CA ILE A 193 16.51 16.04 -9.88
C ILE A 193 15.44 15.20 -10.57
N GLY A 194 14.26 15.08 -9.96
CA GLY A 194 13.14 14.33 -10.52
C GLY A 194 12.63 14.94 -11.84
N LEU A 195 12.61 16.27 -11.95
CA LEU A 195 12.18 16.97 -13.17
C LEU A 195 13.15 16.80 -14.37
N ARG A 196 14.40 16.40 -14.14
CA ARG A 196 15.41 16.23 -15.21
C ARG A 196 15.47 14.80 -15.78
N ARG A 197 14.86 13.83 -15.10
CA ARG A 197 14.85 12.42 -15.50
C ARG A 197 13.61 12.10 -16.32
#